data_AF-V6LM76-F1
#
_entry.id   AF-V6LM76-F1
#
_cell.length_a   1.000
_cell.length_b   1.000
_cell.length_c   1.000
_cell.angle_alpha   90.00
_cell.angle_beta   90.00
_cell.angle_gamma   90.00
#
_symmetry.space_group_name_H-M   'P 1'
#
loop_
_entity.id
_entity.type
_entity.pdbx_description
1 polymer ?
#
loop_
_entity_poly.entity_id
_entity_poly.type
_entity_poly.pdbx_seq_one_letter_code
_entity_poly.pdbx_strand_id
1 'polypeptide(L)'
;MTEIHPKVKVESDNTFAQHETAIKQQIAQIAKDAELLKSQQHPQLKDLLEILDVARLKHYANIDVRYQLSIEHAQQALEFTKNQIELDYAQGREDIKEKLFSDLRKKKKDTKDVIDRMQSKCGVSSNEMNLFNDLKIPNKKKERKSFRGSYNFKLPEAEAKQDLQIIRALAEELDQGKK
;
A
#
# COMPACT_ATOMS: atom_id res chain seq x y z
N MET A 1 4.47 61.63 80.02
CA MET A 1 4.14 61.01 78.73
C MET A 1 5.11 59.86 78.53
N THR A 2 4.64 58.63 78.67
CA THR A 2 5.45 57.41 78.48
C THR A 2 4.79 56.62 77.37
N GLU A 3 5.47 56.56 76.22
CA GLU A 3 5.06 55.79 75.06
C GLU A 3 5.24 54.30 75.35
N ILE A 4 4.15 53.53 75.23
CA ILE A 4 4.16 52.08 75.31
C ILE A 4 4.26 51.57 73.87
N HIS A 5 5.42 51.02 73.49
CA HIS A 5 5.52 50.24 72.27
C HIS A 5 4.84 48.87 72.49
N PRO A 6 3.87 48.47 71.63
CA PRO A 6 3.28 47.16 71.73
C PRO A 6 4.29 46.10 71.26
N LYS A 7 4.54 45.10 72.12
CA LYS A 7 5.21 43.87 71.75
C LYS A 7 4.44 43.21 70.60
N VAL A 8 5.05 43.16 69.42
CA VAL A 8 4.62 42.27 68.33
C VAL A 8 4.77 40.83 68.85
N LYS A 9 3.63 40.18 69.12
CA LYS A 9 3.62 38.73 69.36
C LYS A 9 3.90 38.05 68.02
N VAL A 10 5.01 37.36 67.95
CA VAL A 10 5.41 36.56 66.79
C VAL A 10 4.51 35.31 66.75
N GLU A 11 3.62 35.23 65.75
CA GLU A 11 2.79 34.05 65.47
C GLU A 11 3.56 32.96 64.69
N SER A 12 4.87 32.80 64.94
CA SER A 12 5.74 31.89 64.17
C SER A 12 5.60 30.42 64.54
N ASP A 13 5.20 30.13 65.77
CA ASP A 13 5.28 28.77 66.31
C ASP A 13 4.12 27.89 65.84
N ASN A 14 3.01 28.51 65.40
CA ASN A 14 1.84 27.80 64.89
C ASN A 14 1.98 27.38 63.43
N THR A 15 2.71 28.13 62.60
CA THR A 15 2.91 27.80 61.18
C THR A 15 3.88 26.63 61.02
N PHE A 16 4.94 26.57 61.81
CA PHE A 16 5.91 25.48 61.75
C PHE A 16 5.29 24.14 62.15
N ALA A 17 4.51 24.10 63.24
CA ALA A 17 3.81 22.90 63.68
C ALA A 17 2.74 22.43 62.65
N GLN A 18 2.08 23.36 61.97
CA GLN A 18 1.16 23.05 60.86
C GLN A 18 1.90 22.48 59.64
N HIS A 19 3.07 23.01 59.31
CA HIS A 19 3.91 22.45 58.24
C HIS A 19 4.46 21.07 58.59
N GLU A 20 4.89 20.85 59.82
CA GLU A 20 5.39 19.55 60.28
C GLU A 20 4.29 18.48 60.25
N THR A 21 3.09 18.82 60.65
CA THR A 21 1.93 17.92 60.60
C THR A 21 1.51 17.62 59.15
N ALA A 22 1.51 18.62 58.26
CA ALA A 22 1.25 18.42 56.84
C ALA A 22 2.30 17.50 56.17
N ILE A 23 3.58 17.69 56.48
CA ILE A 23 4.67 16.83 55.97
C ILE A 23 4.50 15.39 56.47
N LYS A 24 4.18 15.19 57.76
CA LYS A 24 3.93 13.86 58.33
C LYS A 24 2.76 13.15 57.64
N GLN A 25 1.68 13.88 57.33
CA GLN A 25 0.54 13.35 56.57
C GLN A 25 0.93 12.97 55.14
N GLN A 26 1.72 13.80 54.45
CA GLN A 26 2.22 13.49 53.11
C GLN A 26 3.13 12.25 53.10
N ILE A 27 4.04 12.12 54.07
CA ILE A 27 4.90 10.93 54.20
C ILE A 27 4.05 9.68 54.43
N ALA A 28 3.03 9.75 55.30
CA ALA A 28 2.13 8.63 55.54
C ALA A 28 1.33 8.23 54.29
N GLN A 29 0.88 9.21 53.51
CA GLN A 29 0.20 8.98 52.24
C GLN A 29 1.13 8.33 51.21
N ILE A 30 2.37 8.82 51.07
CA ILE A 30 3.38 8.23 50.18
C ILE A 30 3.70 6.78 50.59
N ALA A 31 3.84 6.50 51.89
CA ALA A 31 4.10 5.16 52.38
C ALA A 31 2.94 4.19 52.06
N LYS A 32 1.69 4.65 52.22
CA LYS A 32 0.50 3.90 51.85
C LYS A 32 0.43 3.63 50.34
N ASP A 33 0.70 4.64 49.52
CA ASP A 33 0.69 4.50 48.06
C ASP A 33 1.79 3.53 47.59
N ALA A 34 2.97 3.57 48.21
CA ALA A 34 4.05 2.62 47.95
C ALA A 34 3.66 1.17 48.30
N GLU A 35 2.96 0.96 49.42
CA GLU A 35 2.48 -0.37 49.82
C GLU A 35 1.36 -0.88 48.89
N LEU A 36 0.46 0.00 48.46
CA LEU A 36 -0.57 -0.30 47.46
C LEU A 36 0.02 -0.64 46.09
N LEU A 37 1.09 0.06 45.66
CA LEU A 37 1.82 -0.28 44.44
C LEU A 37 2.54 -1.63 44.56
N LYS A 38 3.20 -1.88 45.70
CA LYS A 38 3.90 -3.15 45.95
C LYS A 38 2.95 -4.34 45.99
N SER A 39 1.75 -4.15 46.52
CA SER A 39 0.67 -5.15 46.52
C SER A 39 -0.15 -5.19 45.22
N GLN A 40 0.19 -4.37 44.23
CA GLN A 40 -0.50 -4.24 42.94
C GLN A 40 -1.98 -3.82 43.04
N GLN A 41 -2.38 -3.21 44.15
CA GLN A 41 -3.75 -2.76 44.40
C GLN A 41 -3.96 -1.26 44.11
N HIS A 42 -2.89 -0.55 43.75
CA HIS A 42 -2.98 0.88 43.45
C HIS A 42 -3.93 1.13 42.27
N PRO A 43 -4.93 2.03 42.39
CA PRO A 43 -5.97 2.23 41.37
C PRO A 43 -5.38 2.63 40.01
N GLN A 44 -4.42 3.57 40.01
CA GLN A 44 -3.76 4.00 38.77
C GLN A 44 -2.99 2.87 38.06
N LEU A 45 -2.50 1.88 38.80
CA LEU A 45 -1.84 0.73 38.19
C LEU A 45 -2.86 -0.17 37.47
N LYS A 46 -4.04 -0.37 38.06
CA LYS A 46 -5.14 -1.12 37.44
C LYS A 46 -5.61 -0.44 36.16
N ASP A 47 -5.83 0.87 36.21
CA ASP A 47 -6.24 1.66 35.05
C ASP A 47 -5.21 1.52 33.91
N LEU A 48 -3.92 1.58 34.25
CA LEU A 48 -2.84 1.46 33.27
C LEU A 48 -2.77 0.05 32.66
N LEU A 49 -3.01 -0.99 33.45
CA LEU A 49 -3.07 -2.38 32.97
C LEU A 49 -4.26 -2.60 32.03
N GLU A 50 -5.44 -2.05 32.35
CA GLU A 50 -6.60 -2.11 31.47
C GLU A 50 -6.33 -1.41 30.14
N ILE A 51 -5.74 -0.21 30.17
CA ILE A 51 -5.34 0.51 28.95
C ILE A 51 -4.35 -0.32 28.14
N LEU A 52 -3.38 -0.97 28.80
CA LEU A 52 -2.39 -1.81 28.13
C LEU A 52 -3.03 -3.04 27.48
N ASP A 53 -3.97 -3.69 28.15
CA ASP A 53 -4.71 -4.83 27.59
C ASP A 53 -5.56 -4.41 26.39
N VAL A 54 -6.24 -3.28 26.51
CA VAL A 54 -7.02 -2.69 25.43
C VAL A 54 -6.15 -2.33 24.23
N ALA A 55 -4.96 -1.75 24.46
CA ALA A 55 -4.00 -1.45 23.42
C ALA A 55 -3.45 -2.73 22.77
N ARG A 56 -3.15 -3.76 23.56
CA ARG A 56 -2.71 -5.08 23.09
C ARG A 56 -3.74 -5.71 22.16
N LEU A 57 -5.02 -5.72 22.55
CA LEU A 57 -6.10 -6.24 21.70
C LEU A 57 -6.26 -5.44 20.40
N LYS A 58 -6.21 -4.10 20.48
CA LYS A 58 -6.21 -3.24 19.28
C LYS A 58 -5.03 -3.57 18.36
N HIS A 59 -3.84 -3.83 18.90
CA HIS A 59 -2.67 -4.21 18.12
C HIS A 59 -2.83 -5.57 17.43
N TYR A 60 -3.35 -6.58 18.12
CA TYR A 60 -3.61 -7.89 17.50
C TYR A 60 -4.63 -7.78 16.35
N ALA A 61 -5.74 -7.07 16.57
CA ALA A 61 -6.74 -6.86 15.51
C ALA A 61 -6.13 -6.14 14.28
N ASN A 62 -5.29 -5.14 14.50
CA ASN A 62 -4.59 -4.45 13.41
C ASN A 62 -3.61 -5.36 12.65
N ILE A 63 -2.95 -6.29 13.35
CA ILE A 63 -2.06 -7.28 12.71
C ILE A 63 -2.88 -8.23 11.84
N ASP A 64 -4.01 -8.73 12.33
CA ASP A 64 -4.88 -9.64 11.57
C ASP A 64 -5.41 -8.99 10.29
N VAL A 65 -5.86 -7.73 10.37
CA VAL A 65 -6.30 -6.97 9.19
C VAL A 65 -5.17 -6.80 8.19
N ARG A 66 -3.96 -6.44 8.65
CA ARG A 66 -2.78 -6.31 7.76
C ARG A 66 -2.39 -7.64 7.12
N TYR A 67 -2.53 -8.74 7.85
CA TYR A 67 -2.25 -10.06 7.32
C TYR A 67 -3.24 -10.44 6.21
N GLN A 68 -4.54 -10.21 6.42
CA GLN A 68 -5.57 -10.45 5.40
C GLN A 68 -5.33 -9.59 4.15
N LEU A 69 -5.08 -8.29 4.32
CA LEU A 69 -4.74 -7.39 3.20
C LEU A 69 -3.50 -7.87 2.44
N SER A 70 -2.49 -8.37 3.15
CA SER A 70 -1.28 -8.91 2.49
C SER A 70 -1.58 -10.16 1.65
N ILE A 71 -2.51 -11.02 2.09
CA ILE A 71 -2.94 -12.19 1.32
C ILE A 71 -3.68 -11.74 0.07
N GLU A 72 -4.63 -10.80 0.20
CA GLU A 72 -5.39 -10.28 -0.93
C GLU A 72 -4.49 -9.61 -1.97
N HIS A 73 -3.54 -8.78 -1.53
CA HIS A 73 -2.54 -8.18 -2.42
C HIS A 73 -1.69 -9.23 -3.14
N ALA A 74 -1.28 -10.30 -2.46
CA ALA A 74 -0.51 -11.37 -3.08
C ALA A 74 -1.34 -12.13 -4.14
N GLN A 75 -2.63 -12.36 -3.87
CA GLN A 75 -3.55 -13.00 -4.82
C GLN A 75 -3.76 -12.13 -6.07
N GLN A 76 -4.01 -10.83 -5.90
CA GLN A 76 -4.16 -9.88 -7.01
C GLN A 76 -2.88 -9.77 -7.84
N ALA A 77 -1.72 -9.70 -7.18
CA ALA A 77 -0.43 -9.66 -7.88
C ALA A 77 -0.19 -10.94 -8.69
N LEU A 78 -0.56 -12.11 -8.15
CA LEU A 78 -0.46 -13.38 -8.86
C LEU A 78 -1.38 -13.40 -10.10
N GLU A 79 -2.64 -13.01 -9.94
CA GLU A 79 -3.61 -12.97 -11.04
C GLU A 79 -3.18 -12.00 -12.14
N PHE A 80 -2.78 -10.79 -11.75
CA PHE A 80 -2.22 -9.81 -12.69
C PHE A 80 -1.02 -10.38 -13.45
N THR A 81 -0.08 -11.02 -12.75
CA THR A 81 1.11 -11.60 -13.37
C THR A 81 0.76 -12.70 -14.36
N LYS A 82 -0.21 -13.57 -14.03
CA LYS A 82 -0.71 -14.60 -14.95
C LYS A 82 -1.30 -13.98 -16.21
N ASN A 83 -2.17 -12.98 -16.07
CA ASN A 83 -2.78 -12.28 -17.20
C ASN A 83 -1.72 -11.61 -18.07
N GLN A 84 -0.69 -11.01 -17.47
CA GLN A 84 0.41 -10.39 -18.21
C GLN A 84 1.20 -11.42 -19.03
N ILE A 85 1.51 -12.58 -18.45
CA ILE A 85 2.19 -13.67 -19.17
C ILE A 85 1.35 -14.17 -20.35
N GLU A 86 0.04 -14.33 -20.17
CA GLU A 86 -0.87 -14.75 -21.24
C GLU A 86 -0.92 -13.73 -22.38
N LEU A 87 -0.98 -12.44 -22.04
CA LEU A 87 -0.93 -11.35 -23.02
C LEU A 87 0.40 -11.31 -23.77
N ASP A 88 1.52 -11.45 -23.06
CA ASP A 88 2.85 -11.46 -23.66
C ASP A 88 3.04 -12.67 -24.58
N TYR A 89 2.52 -13.84 -24.19
CA TYR A 89 2.51 -15.03 -25.04
C TYR A 89 1.67 -14.83 -26.30
N ALA A 90 0.45 -14.31 -26.16
CA ALA A 90 -0.43 -14.03 -27.30
C ALA A 90 0.20 -13.01 -28.26
N GLN A 91 0.80 -11.95 -27.73
CA GLN A 91 1.52 -10.95 -28.50
C GLN A 91 2.74 -11.56 -29.21
N GLY A 92 3.56 -12.32 -28.50
CA GLY A 92 4.73 -12.99 -29.07
C GLY A 92 4.36 -13.95 -30.20
N ARG A 93 3.23 -14.66 -30.08
CA ARG A 93 2.70 -15.51 -31.14
C ARG A 93 2.32 -14.72 -32.39
N GLU A 94 1.63 -13.59 -32.24
CA GLU A 94 1.30 -12.72 -33.38
C GLU A 94 2.55 -12.07 -33.99
N ASP A 95 3.54 -11.69 -33.17
CA ASP A 95 4.81 -11.13 -33.65
C ASP A 95 5.59 -12.14 -34.50
N ILE A 96 5.67 -13.42 -34.08
CA ILE A 96 6.29 -14.49 -34.86
C ILE A 96 5.54 -14.71 -36.17
N LYS A 97 4.21 -14.74 -36.12
CA LYS A 97 3.36 -14.91 -37.30
C LYS A 97 3.54 -13.77 -38.30
N GLU A 98 3.58 -12.52 -37.83
CA GLU A 98 3.84 -11.36 -38.68
C GLU A 98 5.26 -11.39 -39.25
N LYS A 99 6.26 -11.85 -38.48
CA LYS A 99 7.62 -12.07 -38.98
C LYS A 99 7.63 -13.11 -40.10
N LEU A 100 6.96 -14.25 -39.93
CA LEU A 100 6.82 -15.27 -40.97
C LEU A 100 6.12 -14.72 -42.22
N PHE A 101 5.04 -13.97 -42.07
CA PHE A 101 4.37 -13.32 -43.21
C PHE A 101 5.24 -12.26 -43.88
N SER A 102 6.07 -11.54 -43.12
CA SER A 102 7.06 -10.60 -43.67
C SER A 102 8.12 -11.33 -44.50
N ASP A 103 8.68 -12.41 -43.97
CA ASP A 103 9.69 -13.22 -44.65
C ASP A 103 9.12 -13.87 -45.93
N LEU A 104 7.88 -14.37 -45.87
CA LEU A 104 7.18 -14.89 -47.05
C LEU A 104 6.92 -13.80 -48.09
N ARG A 105 6.51 -12.59 -47.69
CA ARG A 105 6.32 -11.46 -48.60
C ARG A 105 7.63 -11.05 -49.27
N LYS A 106 8.74 -11.07 -48.52
CA LYS A 106 10.08 -10.79 -49.05
C LYS A 106 10.51 -11.87 -50.05
N LYS A 107 10.42 -13.16 -49.67
CA LYS A 107 10.74 -14.28 -50.58
C LYS A 107 9.88 -14.26 -51.83
N LYS A 108 8.58 -13.93 -51.69
CA LYS A 108 7.68 -13.73 -52.82
C LYS A 108 8.31 -12.68 -53.75
N LYS A 109 8.54 -11.46 -53.25
CA LYS A 109 9.17 -10.40 -54.05
C LYS A 109 10.49 -10.83 -54.70
N ASP A 110 11.42 -11.41 -53.94
CA ASP A 110 12.72 -11.84 -54.45
C ASP A 110 12.57 -12.87 -55.59
N THR A 111 11.62 -13.80 -55.48
CA THR A 111 11.32 -14.80 -56.52
C THR A 111 10.74 -14.14 -57.77
N LYS A 112 9.82 -13.17 -57.61
CA LYS A 112 9.30 -12.38 -58.72
C LYS A 112 10.42 -11.64 -59.46
N ASP A 113 11.31 -10.99 -58.72
CA ASP A 113 12.43 -10.23 -59.27
C ASP A 113 13.43 -11.15 -60.02
N VAL A 114 13.51 -12.44 -59.67
CA VAL A 114 14.30 -13.44 -60.41
C VAL A 114 13.58 -13.86 -61.69
N ILE A 115 12.27 -14.15 -61.63
CA ILE A 115 11.45 -14.51 -62.80
C ILE A 115 11.49 -13.38 -63.84
N ASP A 116 11.28 -12.13 -63.41
CA ASP A 116 11.31 -10.95 -64.28
C ASP A 116 12.70 -10.78 -64.92
N ARG A 117 13.78 -11.09 -64.18
CA ARG A 117 15.16 -11.10 -64.71
C ARG A 117 15.41 -12.22 -65.73
N MET A 118 14.87 -13.42 -65.51
CA MET A 118 14.99 -14.52 -66.46
C MET A 118 14.19 -14.29 -67.74
N GLN A 119 12.97 -13.74 -67.64
CA GLN A 119 12.17 -13.37 -68.80
C GLN A 119 12.89 -12.31 -69.65
N SER A 120 13.43 -11.27 -69.00
CA SER A 120 14.12 -10.17 -69.70
C SER A 120 15.47 -10.54 -70.31
N LYS A 121 16.26 -11.43 -69.68
CA LYS A 121 17.60 -11.79 -70.16
C LYS A 121 17.65 -13.05 -71.03
N CYS A 122 16.79 -14.02 -70.76
CA CYS A 122 16.86 -15.35 -71.38
C CYS A 122 15.67 -15.64 -72.31
N GLY A 123 14.65 -14.77 -72.38
CA GLY A 123 13.49 -14.97 -73.24
C GLY A 123 12.60 -16.16 -72.87
N VAL A 124 12.77 -16.72 -71.66
CA VAL A 124 12.01 -17.88 -71.20
C VAL A 124 10.62 -17.42 -70.74
N SER A 125 9.58 -17.79 -71.49
CA SER A 125 8.18 -17.65 -71.06
C SER A 125 7.91 -18.60 -69.90
N SER A 126 7.68 -18.07 -68.70
CA SER A 126 7.43 -18.90 -67.51
C SER A 126 5.93 -18.98 -67.21
N ASN A 127 5.36 -20.17 -67.44
CA ASN A 127 4.00 -20.55 -66.99
C ASN A 127 3.86 -20.53 -65.46
N GLU A 128 4.96 -20.44 -64.70
CA GLU A 128 4.98 -20.42 -63.23
C GLU A 128 4.49 -19.08 -62.65
N MET A 129 4.37 -18.04 -63.48
CA MET A 129 3.87 -16.73 -63.06
C MET A 129 2.40 -16.78 -62.58
N ASN A 130 1.61 -17.71 -63.13
CA ASN A 130 0.20 -17.90 -62.74
C ASN A 130 0.08 -18.49 -61.32
N LEU A 131 0.85 -19.54 -61.01
CA LEU A 131 0.94 -20.14 -59.66
C LEU A 131 1.41 -19.13 -58.60
N PHE A 132 2.31 -18.23 -58.99
CA PHE A 132 2.86 -17.21 -58.10
C PHE A 132 1.84 -16.10 -57.76
N ASN A 133 0.95 -15.77 -58.68
CA ASN A 133 -0.12 -14.79 -58.47
C ASN A 133 -1.21 -15.31 -57.52
N ASP A 134 -1.43 -16.62 -57.46
CA ASP A 134 -2.43 -17.25 -56.59
C ASP A 134 -2.01 -17.31 -55.10
N LEU A 135 -0.73 -17.13 -54.78
CA LEU A 135 -0.21 -17.06 -53.41
C LEU A 135 -0.65 -15.77 -52.69
N LYS A 136 -1.75 -15.84 -51.94
CA LYS A 136 -2.25 -14.73 -51.10
C LYS A 136 -1.60 -14.74 -49.71
N ILE A 137 -0.58 -13.93 -49.52
CA ILE A 137 0.01 -13.68 -48.19
C ILE A 137 -0.71 -12.49 -47.54
N PRO A 138 -1.26 -12.62 -46.32
CA PRO A 138 -1.93 -11.52 -45.63
C PRO A 138 -1.03 -10.29 -45.50
N ASN A 139 -1.58 -9.11 -45.79
CA ASN A 139 -0.89 -7.85 -45.54
C ASN A 139 -1.04 -7.44 -44.08
N LYS A 140 0.01 -6.80 -43.53
CA LYS A 140 -0.02 -6.20 -42.20
C LYS A 140 -1.26 -5.32 -42.07
N LYS A 141 -2.21 -5.70 -41.22
CA LYS A 141 -3.31 -4.79 -40.86
C LYS A 141 -2.66 -3.61 -40.12
N LYS A 142 -2.94 -2.38 -40.56
CA LYS A 142 -2.54 -1.19 -39.79
C LYS A 142 -3.29 -1.26 -38.47
N GLU A 143 -2.64 -1.73 -37.43
CA GLU A 143 -3.15 -1.61 -36.08
C GLU A 143 -3.21 -0.11 -35.75
N ARG A 144 -4.43 0.42 -35.60
CA ARG A 144 -4.61 1.63 -34.81
C ARG A 144 -4.01 1.30 -33.45
N LYS A 145 -2.88 1.94 -33.12
CA LYS A 145 -2.18 1.73 -31.85
C LYS A 145 -3.23 1.64 -30.75
N SER A 146 -3.31 0.50 -30.07
CA SER A 146 -4.02 0.48 -28.81
C SER A 146 -3.33 1.54 -27.95
N PHE A 147 -4.14 2.41 -27.34
CA PHE A 147 -3.67 3.33 -26.34
C PHE A 147 -3.11 2.46 -25.21
N ARG A 148 -1.83 2.08 -25.30
CA ARG A 148 -1.03 1.60 -24.16
C ARG A 148 -0.87 2.83 -23.27
N GLY A 149 -1.94 3.15 -22.55
CA GLY A 149 -1.81 3.93 -21.33
C GLY A 149 -0.81 3.16 -20.49
N SER A 150 0.32 3.78 -20.19
CA SER A 150 1.08 3.38 -19.02
C SER A 150 0.11 3.49 -17.86
N TYR A 151 -0.44 2.38 -17.39
CA TYR A 151 -1.16 2.37 -16.14
C TYR A 151 -0.10 2.66 -15.07
N ASN A 152 0.03 3.93 -14.72
CA ASN A 152 0.72 4.35 -13.52
C ASN A 152 -0.02 3.64 -12.39
N PHE A 153 0.62 2.68 -11.71
CA PHE A 153 0.19 2.11 -10.44
C PHE A 153 0.25 3.14 -9.29
N LYS A 154 -0.07 4.40 -9.58
CA LYS A 154 -0.42 5.37 -8.56
C LYS A 154 -1.89 5.10 -8.31
N LEU A 155 -2.24 4.64 -7.11
CA LEU A 155 -3.63 4.67 -6.66
C LEU A 155 -4.17 6.07 -7.03
N PRO A 156 -5.27 6.15 -7.81
CA PRO A 156 -5.92 7.41 -8.09
C PRO A 156 -6.07 8.17 -6.78
N GLU A 157 -5.68 9.45 -6.74
CA GLU A 157 -5.69 10.23 -5.50
C GLU A 157 -7.11 10.26 -4.87
N ALA A 158 -8.14 10.05 -5.69
CA ALA A 158 -9.51 9.87 -5.27
C ALA A 158 -9.74 8.55 -4.51
N GLU A 159 -9.24 7.41 -4.99
CA GLU A 159 -9.35 6.10 -4.34
C GLU A 159 -8.57 6.08 -3.02
N ALA A 160 -7.35 6.62 -3.01
CA ALA A 160 -6.56 6.77 -1.79
C ALA A 160 -7.24 7.67 -0.74
N LYS A 161 -7.97 8.71 -1.17
CA LYS A 161 -8.77 9.57 -0.27
C LYS A 161 -10.00 8.83 0.27
N GLN A 162 -10.62 7.98 -0.54
CA GLN A 162 -11.76 7.15 -0.14
C GLN A 162 -11.34 6.12 0.91
N ASP A 163 -10.22 5.42 0.68
CA ASP A 163 -9.67 4.45 1.63
C ASP A 163 -9.26 5.13 2.94
N LEU A 164 -8.64 6.31 2.87
CA LEU A 164 -8.32 7.09 4.07
C LEU A 164 -9.57 7.56 4.83
N GLN A 165 -10.68 7.87 4.14
CA GLN A 165 -11.95 8.18 4.79
C GLN A 165 -12.55 6.95 5.47
N ILE A 166 -12.53 5.79 4.81
CA ILE A 166 -13.01 4.51 5.37
C ILE A 166 -12.19 4.14 6.61
N ILE A 167 -10.86 4.26 6.55
CA ILE A 167 -9.97 4.01 7.69
C ILE A 167 -10.26 4.95 8.86
N ARG A 168 -10.50 6.24 8.59
CA ARG A 168 -10.86 7.21 9.65
C ARG A 168 -12.22 6.90 10.27
N ALA A 169 -13.23 6.58 9.45
CA ALA A 169 -14.56 6.24 9.94
C ALA A 169 -14.54 4.97 10.82
N LEU A 170 -13.82 3.93 10.40
CA LEU A 170 -13.62 2.72 11.20
C LEU A 170 -12.87 2.98 12.51
N ALA A 171 -11.87 3.88 12.49
CA ALA A 171 -11.14 4.26 13.69
C ALA A 171 -12.02 5.03 14.68
N GLU A 172 -12.92 5.89 14.19
CA GLU A 172 -13.88 6.64 15.00
C GLU A 172 -14.99 5.74 15.58
N GLU A 173 -15.51 4.77 14.82
CA GLU A 173 -16.46 3.77 15.32
C GLU A 173 -15.85 2.89 16.42
N LEU A 174 -14.58 2.48 16.27
CA LEU A 174 -13.82 1.74 17.28
C LEU A 174 -13.55 2.54 18.56
N ASP A 175 -13.56 3.87 18.50
CA ASP A 175 -13.42 4.74 19.67
C ASP A 175 -14.76 5.12 20.30
N GLN A 176 -15.84 5.14 19.52
CA GLN A 176 -17.20 5.36 20.05
C GLN A 176 -17.76 4.13 20.77
N GLY A 177 -17.40 2.91 20.35
CA GLY A 177 -17.75 1.67 21.05
C GLY A 177 -17.05 1.45 22.40
N LYS A 178 -16.22 2.40 22.84
CA LYS A 178 -15.48 2.38 24.12
C LYS A 178 -16.00 3.37 25.16
N LYS A 179 -17.10 4.07 24.87
CA LYS A 179 -17.80 4.92 25.84
C LYS A 179 -18.97 4.20 26.49
#